data_AF-A0A8J5QWG1-F1
#
_entry.id   AF-A0A8J5QWG1-F1
#
_cell.length_a   1.000
_cell.length_b   1.000
_cell.length_c   1.000
_cell.angle_alpha   90.00
_cell.angle_beta   90.00
_cell.angle_gamma   90.00
#
_symmetry.space_group_name_H-M   'P 1'
#
loop_
_entity.id
_entity.type
_entity.pdbx_description
1 polymer ?
#
loop_
_entity_poly.entity_id
_entity_poly.type
_entity_poly.pdbx_seq_one_letter_code
_entity_poly.pdbx_strand_id
1 'polypeptide(L)'
;MYIHAYNENPFNISINAVIGAYLERETDNVLLVDWADLASKPYWQLLPKLKDISKVVTKTLDRLVELGLNLNTFHLIGFSQGAQIAGFIGKSSKHTLPHLTGDKNILF
;
A
#
# COMPACT_ATOMS: atom_id res chain seq x y z
N MET A 1 -5.74 0.28 3.68
CA MET A 1 -4.98 0.58 2.44
C MET A 1 -4.04 -0.57 2.16
N TYR A 2 -4.06 -1.07 0.92
CA TYR A 2 -3.26 -2.21 0.46
C TYR A 2 -2.32 -1.77 -0.66
N ILE A 3 -1.05 -2.18 -0.61
CA ILE A 3 -0.02 -1.91 -1.62
C ILE A 3 0.54 -3.24 -2.12
N HIS A 4 0.29 -3.54 -3.39
CA HIS A 4 0.71 -4.79 -4.01
C HIS A 4 2.22 -4.89 -4.24
N ALA A 5 2.70 -6.08 -4.59
CA ALA A 5 4.11 -6.40 -4.79
C ALA A 5 4.60 -6.13 -6.23
N TYR A 6 5.90 -6.37 -6.43
CA TYR A 6 6.54 -6.39 -7.73
C TYR A 6 5.90 -7.43 -8.66
N ASN A 7 5.78 -7.11 -9.94
CA ASN A 7 5.11 -7.91 -10.97
C ASN A 7 3.63 -8.24 -10.69
N GLU A 8 2.97 -7.55 -9.77
CA GLU A 8 1.53 -7.65 -9.57
C GLU A 8 0.80 -6.42 -10.14
N ASN A 9 -0.51 -6.58 -10.38
CA ASN A 9 -1.48 -5.58 -10.78
C ASN A 9 -2.85 -5.92 -10.16
N PRO A 10 -3.82 -4.99 -10.13
CA PRO A 10 -5.10 -5.20 -9.46
C PRO A 10 -5.91 -6.44 -9.89
N PHE A 11 -5.63 -7.03 -11.05
CA PHE A 11 -6.35 -8.20 -11.55
C PHE A 11 -5.72 -9.54 -11.10
N ASN A 12 -4.57 -9.52 -10.42
CA ASN A 12 -3.96 -10.75 -9.89
C ASN A 12 -4.87 -11.42 -8.86
N ILE A 13 -4.95 -12.75 -8.93
CA ILE A 13 -5.79 -13.57 -8.05
C ILE A 13 -5.41 -13.40 -6.58
N SER A 14 -4.12 -13.27 -6.26
CA SER A 14 -3.62 -13.02 -4.90
C SER A 14 -4.23 -11.75 -4.29
N ILE A 15 -4.25 -10.66 -5.05
CA ILE A 15 -4.79 -9.37 -4.62
C ILE A 15 -6.31 -9.47 -4.46
N ASN A 16 -6.98 -10.07 -5.43
CA ASN A 16 -8.43 -10.25 -5.40
C ASN A 16 -8.87 -11.12 -4.21
N ALA A 17 -8.10 -12.15 -3.85
CA ALA A 17 -8.39 -12.97 -2.68
C ALA A 17 -8.31 -12.16 -1.37
N VAL A 18 -7.25 -11.36 -1.20
CA VAL A 18 -7.08 -10.53 0.01
C VAL A 18 -8.15 -9.44 0.06
N ILE A 19 -8.31 -8.66 -1.01
CA ILE A 19 -9.31 -7.58 -1.07
C ILE A 19 -10.72 -8.15 -0.94
N GLY A 20 -11.02 -9.27 -1.62
CA GLY A 20 -12.30 -9.95 -1.54
C GLY A 20 -12.67 -10.33 -0.12
N ALA A 21 -11.74 -10.90 0.66
CA ALA A 21 -11.98 -11.24 2.06
C ALA A 21 -12.29 -10.00 2.94
N TYR A 22 -11.73 -8.83 2.64
CA TYR A 22 -12.12 -7.59 3.32
C TYR A 22 -13.49 -7.08 2.89
N LEU A 23 -13.82 -7.19 1.60
CA LEU A 23 -15.12 -6.77 1.06
C LEU A 23 -16.26 -7.66 1.55
N GLU A 24 -16.05 -8.97 1.66
CA GLU A 24 -17.04 -9.94 2.19
C GLU A 24 -17.46 -9.66 3.63
N ARG A 25 -16.59 -8.99 4.41
CA ARG A 25 -16.92 -8.60 5.78
C ARG A 25 -17.86 -7.39 5.86
N GLU A 26 -17.94 -6.60 4.79
CA GLU A 26 -18.75 -5.37 4.68
C GLU A 26 -18.49 -4.31 5.78
N THR A 27 -17.37 -4.42 6.50
CA THR A 27 -17.00 -3.53 7.62
C THR A 27 -15.96 -2.49 7.25
N ASP A 28 -15.25 -2.68 6.14
CA ASP A 28 -14.00 -2.00 5.85
C ASP A 28 -14.06 -1.27 4.50
N ASN A 29 -13.46 -0.07 4.45
CA ASN A 29 -13.17 0.61 3.19
C ASN A 29 -11.79 0.17 2.68
N VAL A 30 -11.73 -0.37 1.46
CA VAL A 30 -10.47 -0.83 0.87
C VAL A 30 -9.96 0.20 -0.15
N LEU A 31 -8.76 0.73 0.10
CA LEU A 31 -7.98 1.50 -0.86
C LEU A 31 -6.83 0.66 -1.39
N LEU A 32 -6.88 0.30 -2.67
CA LEU A 32 -5.78 -0.35 -3.38
C LEU A 32 -4.88 0.71 -4.03
N VAL A 33 -3.58 0.68 -3.72
CA VAL A 33 -2.58 1.47 -4.43
C VAL A 33 -2.09 0.67 -5.63
N ASP A 34 -2.61 1.01 -6.81
CA ASP A 34 -2.15 0.45 -8.08
C ASP A 34 -0.89 1.19 -8.56
N TRP A 35 0.20 0.46 -8.69
CA TRP A 35 1.46 0.95 -9.24
C TRP A 35 2.02 0.00 -10.31
N ALA A 36 1.16 -0.81 -10.94
CA ALA A 36 1.49 -1.87 -11.90
C ALA A 36 2.38 -1.39 -13.07
N ASP A 37 2.15 -0.17 -13.56
CA ASP A 37 2.93 0.43 -14.66
C ASP A 37 4.44 0.50 -14.37
N LEU A 38 4.80 0.59 -13.09
CA LEU A 38 6.18 0.62 -12.61
C LEU A 38 6.60 -0.73 -12.03
N ALA A 39 5.65 -1.54 -11.56
CA ALA A 39 5.89 -2.78 -10.84
C ALA A 39 6.61 -3.88 -11.65
N SER A 40 6.81 -3.71 -12.95
CA SER A 40 7.54 -4.65 -13.82
C SER A 40 8.89 -4.14 -14.30
N LYS A 41 9.32 -2.95 -13.87
CA LYS A 41 10.60 -2.37 -14.30
C LYS A 41 11.78 -3.09 -13.62
N PRO A 42 12.98 -3.10 -14.24
CA PRO A 42 14.17 -3.66 -13.60
C PRO A 42 14.45 -3.03 -12.23
N TYR A 43 14.92 -3.83 -11.28
CA TYR A 43 15.10 -3.44 -9.87
C TYR A 43 15.86 -2.12 -9.66
N TRP A 44 16.94 -1.90 -10.43
CA TRP A 44 17.76 -0.69 -10.35
C TRP A 44 17.01 0.59 -10.78
N GLN A 45 16.02 0.47 -11.67
CA GLN A 45 15.14 1.59 -12.04
C GLN A 45 14.02 1.79 -11.01
N LEU A 46 13.61 0.71 -10.33
CA LEU A 46 12.51 0.72 -9.36
C LEU A 46 12.84 1.45 -8.07
N LEU A 47 14.03 1.21 -7.51
CA LEU A 47 14.41 1.75 -6.19
C LEU A 47 14.13 3.26 -6.00
N PRO A 48 14.56 4.16 -6.91
CA PRO A 48 14.24 5.57 -6.77
C PRO A 48 12.73 5.85 -6.90
N LYS A 49 12.01 5.07 -7.72
CA LYS A 49 10.57 5.24 -7.97
C LYS A 49 9.72 4.84 -6.77
N LEU A 50 10.11 3.83 -5.98
CA LEU A 50 9.38 3.47 -4.76
C LEU A 50 9.24 4.65 -3.79
N LYS A 51 10.29 5.49 -3.70
CA LYS A 51 10.29 6.70 -2.88
C LYS A 51 9.40 7.81 -3.46
N ASP A 52 9.27 7.89 -4.78
CA ASP A 52 8.39 8.85 -5.42
C ASP A 52 6.92 8.44 -5.29
N ILE A 53 6.62 7.15 -5.50
CA ILE A 53 5.30 6.55 -5.24
C ILE A 53 4.89 6.83 -3.79
N SER A 54 5.76 6.55 -2.81
CA SER A 54 5.44 6.78 -1.39
C SER A 54 5.12 8.24 -1.10
N LYS A 55 5.81 9.22 -1.72
CA LYS A 55 5.50 10.65 -1.52
C LYS A 55 4.08 11.00 -2.00
N VAL A 56 3.68 10.46 -3.15
CA VAL A 56 2.33 10.71 -3.70
C VAL A 56 1.27 10.09 -2.78
N VAL A 57 1.50 8.84 -2.35
CA VAL A 57 0.57 8.15 -1.43
C VAL A 57 0.51 8.85 -0.07
N THR A 58 1.64 9.26 0.50
CA THR A 58 1.68 10.02 1.77
C THR A 58 0.91 11.32 1.67
N LYS A 59 1.10 12.12 0.61
CA LYS A 59 0.33 13.37 0.43
C LYS A 59 -1.18 13.12 0.34
N THR A 60 -1.57 12.03 -0.31
CA THR A 60 -2.98 11.63 -0.42
C THR A 60 -3.51 11.21 0.94
N LEU A 61 -2.75 10.43 1.72
CA LEU A 61 -3.11 10.02 3.06
C LEU A 61 -3.26 11.22 4.01
N ASP A 62 -2.28 12.13 4.03
CA ASP A 62 -2.33 13.36 4.82
C ASP A 62 -3.60 14.15 4.49
N ARG A 63 -3.95 14.25 3.20
CA ARG A 63 -5.18 14.93 2.76
C ARG A 63 -6.46 14.22 3.23
N LEU A 64 -6.50 12.89 3.21
CA LEU A 64 -7.64 12.13 3.73
C LEU A 64 -7.80 12.35 5.24
N VAL A 65 -6.69 12.42 5.99
CA VAL A 65 -6.71 12.74 7.42
C VAL A 65 -7.24 14.14 7.68
N GLU A 66 -6.82 15.13 6.90
CA GLU A 66 -7.37 16.51 6.96
C GLU A 66 -8.88 16.55 6.67
N LEU A 67 -9.40 15.62 5.85
CA LEU A 67 -10.82 15.49 5.53
C LEU A 67 -11.61 14.64 6.55
N GLY A 68 -10.95 14.14 7.61
CA GLY A 68 -11.61 13.43 8.71
C GLY A 68 -11.39 11.92 8.74
N LEU A 69 -10.46 11.37 7.94
CA LEU A 69 -10.08 9.96 8.07
C LEU A 69 -9.51 9.70 9.47
N ASN A 70 -10.16 8.81 10.22
CA ASN A 70 -9.68 8.37 11.53
C ASN A 70 -8.49 7.40 11.37
N LEU A 71 -7.30 7.85 11.74
CA LEU A 71 -6.11 7.01 11.68
C LEU A 71 -6.15 5.82 12.64
N ASN A 72 -6.87 5.89 13.76
CA ASN A 72 -6.94 4.79 14.73
C ASN A 72 -7.61 3.53 14.16
N THR A 73 -8.40 3.68 13.11
CA THR A 73 -9.05 2.58 12.37
C THR A 73 -8.39 2.34 11.02
N PHE A 74 -7.24 2.96 10.76
CA PHE A 74 -6.53 2.84 9.49
C PHE A 74 -5.45 1.77 9.57
N HIS A 75 -5.49 0.85 8.61
CA HIS A 75 -4.47 -0.20 8.43
C HIS A 75 -3.74 0.00 7.12
N LEU A 76 -2.40 0.02 7.17
CA LEU A 76 -1.55 0.01 5.99
C LEU A 76 -0.90 -1.37 5.82
N ILE A 77 -1.20 -2.02 4.70
CA ILE A 77 -0.70 -3.35 4.37
C ILE A 77 0.13 -3.24 3.09
N GLY A 78 1.36 -3.75 3.11
CA GLY A 78 2.22 -3.78 1.94
C GLY A 78 2.93 -5.12 1.78
N PHE A 79 3.02 -5.61 0.54
CA PHE A 79 3.70 -6.87 0.20
C PHE A 79 4.96 -6.62 -0.62
N SER A 80 6.07 -7.25 -0.23
CA SER A 80 7.41 -7.13 -0.82
C SER A 80 7.84 -5.67 -1.07
N GLN A 81 7.87 -5.20 -2.32
CA GLN A 81 8.17 -3.81 -2.65
C GLN A 81 7.07 -2.86 -2.16
N GLY A 82 5.82 -3.32 -2.08
CA GLY A 82 4.73 -2.63 -1.40
C GLY A 82 4.99 -2.43 0.10
N ALA A 83 5.66 -3.37 0.78
CA ALA A 83 6.07 -3.20 2.18
C ALA A 83 7.14 -2.10 2.32
N GLN A 84 8.05 -2.00 1.33
CA GLN A 84 9.05 -0.93 1.29
C GLN A 84 8.40 0.44 1.04
N ILE A 85 7.42 0.52 0.14
CA ILE A 85 6.60 1.73 -0.06
C ILE A 85 5.89 2.10 1.24
N ALA A 86 5.26 1.13 1.92
CA ALA A 86 4.58 1.34 3.20
C ALA A 86 5.54 1.89 4.27
N GLY A 87 6.76 1.35 4.37
CA GLY A 87 7.78 1.86 5.29
C GLY A 87 8.18 3.31 4.99
N PHE A 88 8.32 3.68 3.71
CA PHE A 88 8.55 5.08 3.34
C PHE A 88 7.37 5.99 3.68
N ILE A 89 6.14 5.52 3.53
CA ILE A 89 4.93 6.27 3.93
C ILE A 89 4.95 6.51 5.44
N GLY A 90 5.17 5.48 6.25
CA GLY A 90 5.21 5.61 7.71
C GLY A 90 6.31 6.55 8.19
N LYS A 91 7.46 6.59 7.51
CA LYS A 91 8.56 7.53 7.82
C LYS A 91 8.27 8.98 7.41
N SER A 92 7.51 9.18 6.33
CA SER A 92 7.34 10.50 5.71
C SER A 92 6.01 11.18 6.07
N SER A 93 5.06 10.42 6.60
CA SER A 93 3.77 10.91 7.07
C SER A 93 3.95 11.93 8.20
N LYS A 94 3.14 13.00 8.17
CA LYS A 94 3.09 13.96 9.27
C LYS A 94 2.38 13.41 10.50
N HIS A 95 1.68 12.29 10.32
CA HIS A 95 0.91 11.61 11.35
C HIS A 95 1.52 10.24 11.65
N THR A 96 1.51 9.86 12.92
CA THR A 96 1.87 8.49 13.33
C THR A 96 0.82 7.51 12.81
N LEU A 97 1.24 6.54 12.00
CA LEU A 97 0.37 5.45 11.58
C LEU A 97 0.32 4.39 12.68
N PRO A 98 -0.87 4.04 13.20
CA PRO A 98 -0.97 3.14 14.34
C PRO A 98 -0.71 1.67 13.98
N HIS A 99 -0.91 1.28 12.72
CA HIS A 99 -0.69 -0.10 12.29
C HIS A 99 -0.12 -0.20 10.87
N LEU A 100 1.01 -0.90 10.75
CA LEU A 100 1.67 -1.22 9.48
C LEU A 100 2.01 -2.72 9.46
N THR A 101 1.48 -3.43 8.48
CA THR A 101 1.84 -4.83 8.20
C THR A 101 2.66 -4.87 6.92
N GLY A 102 3.89 -5.40 7.02
CA GLY A 102 4.79 -5.55 5.88
C GLY A 102 5.30 -6.97 5.81
N ASP A 103 5.08 -7.64 4.67
CA ASP A 103 5.60 -8.99 4.44
C ASP A 103 6.50 -9.01 3.21
N LYS A 104 7.68 -9.62 3.30
CA LYS A 104 8.63 -9.77 2.18
C LYS A 104 8.67 -11.19 1.59
N ASN A 105 8.02 -12.17 2.21
CA ASN A 105 8.28 -13.59 1.99
C ASN A 105 7.01 -14.46 1.92
N ILE A 106 5.99 -14.07 1.14
CA ILE A 106 4.91 -15.01 0.80
C ILE A 106 4.92 -15.24 -0.71
N LEU A 107 5.37 -16.44 -1.09
CA LEU A 107 5.08 -17.08 -2.37
C LEU A 107 3.71 -17.74 -2.21
N PHE A 108 2.70 -17.26 -2.94
CA PHE A 108 1.50 -18.05 -3.24
C PHE A 108 1.74 -18.82 -4.53
#